data_AF-A0A7R7GH53-F1
#
_entry.id   AF-A0A7R7GH53-F1
#
_cell.length_a   1.000
_cell.length_b   1.000
_cell.length_c   1.000
_cell.angle_alpha   90.00
_cell.angle_beta   90.00
_cell.angle_gamma   90.00
#
_symmetry.space_group_name_H-M   'P 1'
#
loop_
_entity.id
_entity.type
_entity.pdbx_description
1 polymer ?
#
loop_
_entity_poly.entity_id
_entity_poly.type
_entity_poly.pdbx_seq_one_letter_code
_entity_poly.pdbx_strand_id
1 'polypeptide(L)'
;MKTLSTLSLATLFVLSPLSFSNAYTNSTSTAYDKGYALAQYCMGCHGETGISPIESNPNLAGQNKKYLVYALKAYRDGTRKGGMASIMRPNASGLSDDDIDALATYFSSQSGKTATP
;
A
#
# COMPACT_ATOMS: atom_id res chain seq x y z
N MET A 1 11.38 -79.26 0.58
CA MET A 1 11.57 -78.54 -0.70
C MET A 1 10.24 -77.90 -1.08
N LYS A 2 10.22 -76.56 -1.22
CA LYS A 2 9.26 -75.68 -1.93
C LYS A 2 7.76 -75.70 -1.53
N THR A 3 7.21 -74.52 -1.17
CA THR A 3 6.18 -73.72 -1.92
C THR A 3 5.62 -72.59 -1.01
N LEU A 4 5.91 -71.31 -1.31
CA LEU A 4 5.06 -70.28 -1.97
C LEU A 4 4.04 -69.63 -1.00
N SER A 5 4.29 -68.43 -0.45
CA SER A 5 4.16 -67.08 -1.05
C SER A 5 2.71 -66.64 -1.30
N THR A 6 2.17 -65.81 -0.40
CA THR A 6 1.05 -64.88 -0.68
C THR A 6 1.24 -63.58 0.11
N LEU A 7 2.06 -62.67 -0.43
CA LEU A 7 2.13 -61.29 0.05
C LEU A 7 1.00 -60.49 -0.62
N SER A 8 0.00 -60.08 0.16
CA SER A 8 -1.13 -59.28 -0.29
C SER A 8 -0.67 -57.84 -0.53
N LEU A 9 -0.78 -57.35 -1.78
CA LEU A 9 -0.50 -55.96 -2.15
C LEU A 9 -1.65 -55.06 -1.64
N ALA A 10 -1.42 -54.34 -0.54
CA ALA A 10 -2.27 -53.23 -0.16
C ALA A 10 -1.97 -52.03 -1.06
N THR A 11 -2.85 -51.76 -2.02
CA THR A 11 -2.84 -50.56 -2.86
C THR A 11 -3.12 -49.31 -2.01
N LEU A 12 -2.06 -48.58 -1.67
CA LEU A 12 -2.14 -47.27 -1.03
C LEU A 12 -2.58 -46.23 -2.07
N PHE A 13 -3.86 -45.85 -2.02
CA PHE A 13 -4.39 -44.72 -2.78
C PHE A 13 -3.99 -43.41 -2.08
N VAL A 14 -2.85 -42.85 -2.47
CA VAL A 14 -2.38 -41.53 -2.00
C VAL A 14 -3.22 -40.43 -2.64
N LEU A 15 -4.31 -40.01 -1.97
CA LEU A 15 -4.95 -38.72 -2.24
C LEU A 15 -4.03 -37.61 -1.74
N SER A 16 -3.24 -37.03 -2.65
CA SER A 16 -2.46 -35.83 -2.37
C SER A 16 -3.41 -34.62 -2.33
N PRO A 17 -3.57 -33.91 -1.20
CA PRO A 17 -4.35 -32.69 -1.18
C PRO A 17 -3.58 -31.60 -1.94
N LEU A 18 -4.20 -31.03 -2.98
CA LEU A 18 -3.69 -29.79 -3.59
C LEU A 18 -3.80 -28.68 -2.54
N SER A 19 -2.68 -28.29 -1.94
CA SER A 19 -2.60 -27.11 -1.11
C SER A 19 -2.69 -25.86 -1.99
N PHE A 20 -3.86 -25.23 -2.04
CA PHE A 20 -4.01 -23.89 -2.62
C PHE A 20 -3.52 -22.86 -1.59
N SER A 21 -2.34 -22.29 -1.83
CA SER A 21 -1.86 -21.14 -1.05
C SER A 21 -2.64 -19.88 -1.44
N ASN A 22 -3.56 -19.43 -0.59
CA ASN A 22 -4.24 -18.14 -0.72
C ASN A 22 -3.27 -16.99 -0.42
N ALA A 23 -2.55 -16.49 -1.42
CA ALA A 23 -1.64 -15.34 -1.29
C ALA A 23 -2.33 -13.97 -1.50
N TYR A 24 -3.66 -13.92 -1.61
CA TYR A 24 -4.36 -12.72 -2.09
C TYR A 24 -4.67 -11.65 -1.02
N THR A 25 -4.54 -11.92 0.27
CA THR A 25 -4.99 -10.99 1.33
C THR A 25 -3.89 -10.14 1.98
N ASN A 26 -2.61 -10.37 1.66
CA ASN A 26 -1.49 -9.68 2.32
C ASN A 26 -0.98 -8.42 1.62
N SER A 27 -1.22 -8.24 0.31
CA SER A 27 -0.58 -7.13 -0.41
C SER A 27 -1.11 -5.74 -0.04
N THR A 28 -2.38 -5.63 0.36
CA THR A 28 -2.99 -4.35 0.72
C THR A 28 -2.72 -3.95 2.17
N SER A 29 -2.67 -4.91 3.10
CA SER A 29 -2.29 -4.64 4.49
C SER A 29 -0.83 -4.20 4.58
N THR A 30 0.08 -4.86 3.86
CA THR A 30 1.51 -4.49 3.87
C THR A 30 1.76 -3.09 3.30
N ALA A 31 1.07 -2.73 2.21
CA ALA A 31 1.19 -1.39 1.61
C ALA A 31 0.56 -0.31 2.50
N TYR A 32 -0.55 -0.63 3.16
CA TYR A 32 -1.18 0.27 4.13
C TYR A 32 -0.28 0.52 5.33
N ASP A 33 0.28 -0.53 5.95
CA ASP A 33 1.13 -0.40 7.14
C ASP A 33 2.41 0.39 6.84
N LYS A 34 3.05 0.12 5.70
CA LYS A 34 4.17 0.92 5.20
C LYS A 34 3.76 2.38 4.98
N GLY A 35 2.61 2.59 4.36
CA GLY A 35 2.06 3.92 4.10
C GLY A 35 1.81 4.70 5.39
N TYR A 36 1.24 4.05 6.41
CA TYR A 36 1.01 4.64 7.73
C TYR A 36 2.32 5.04 8.41
N ALA A 37 3.34 4.17 8.39
CA ALA A 37 4.64 4.46 8.97
C ALA A 37 5.32 5.68 8.30
N LEU A 38 5.30 5.74 6.97
CA LEU A 38 5.82 6.88 6.22
C LEU A 38 5.00 8.15 6.43
N ALA A 39 3.67 8.03 6.52
CA ALA A 39 2.76 9.15 6.65
C ALA A 39 2.97 9.95 7.94
N GLN A 40 3.58 9.35 8.99
CA GLN A 40 3.97 10.07 10.22
C GLN A 40 4.77 11.35 9.93
N TYR A 41 5.64 11.32 8.91
CA TYR A 41 6.41 12.51 8.50
C TYR A 41 5.57 13.54 7.73
N CYS A 42 4.45 13.13 7.15
CA CYS A 42 3.54 13.99 6.39
C CYS A 42 2.48 14.65 7.30
N MET A 43 2.10 13.98 8.39
CA MET A 43 1.02 14.38 9.28
C MET A 43 1.25 15.74 9.96
N GLY A 44 2.50 16.14 10.18
CA GLY A 44 2.82 17.46 10.75
C GLY A 44 2.29 18.65 9.93
N CYS A 45 2.16 18.48 8.61
CA CYS A 45 1.59 19.50 7.72
C CYS A 45 0.19 19.14 7.22
N HIS A 46 -0.08 17.85 6.98
CA HIS A 46 -1.33 17.39 6.36
C HIS A 46 -2.36 16.84 7.37
N GLY A 47 -2.04 16.87 8.66
CA GLY A 47 -2.87 16.34 9.76
C GLY A 47 -2.72 14.84 9.95
N GLU A 48 -2.96 14.37 11.17
CA GLU A 48 -2.84 12.96 11.57
C GLU A 48 -3.68 12.01 10.71
N THR A 49 -4.87 12.46 10.32
CA THR A 49 -5.77 11.68 9.46
C THR A 49 -5.70 12.08 7.99
N GLY A 50 -4.83 13.03 7.62
CA GLY A 50 -4.78 13.65 6.29
C GLY A 50 -5.77 14.81 6.10
N ILE A 51 -6.37 15.32 7.18
CA ILE A 51 -7.11 16.58 7.20
C ILE A 51 -6.24 17.65 7.87
N SER A 52 -5.78 18.61 7.08
CA SER A 52 -4.82 19.61 7.55
C SER A 52 -5.49 20.64 8.47
N PRO A 53 -4.86 21.01 9.60
CA PRO A 53 -5.28 22.17 10.38
C PRO A 53 -4.79 23.51 9.80
N ILE A 54 -3.92 23.48 8.77
CA ILE A 54 -3.32 24.66 8.14
C ILE A 54 -4.02 24.87 6.79
N GLU A 55 -4.72 25.99 6.64
CA GLU A 55 -5.55 26.27 5.44
C GLU A 55 -4.79 26.21 4.10
N SER A 56 -3.52 26.60 4.11
CA SER A 56 -2.66 26.58 2.91
C SER A 56 -2.19 25.17 2.52
N ASN A 57 -2.31 24.19 3.43
CA ASN A 57 -1.92 22.80 3.17
C ASN A 57 -3.15 22.00 2.69
N PRO A 58 -3.03 21.25 1.59
CA PRO A 58 -4.15 20.47 1.09
C PRO A 58 -4.45 19.29 1.99
N ASN A 59 -5.75 18.95 2.08
CA ASN A 59 -6.21 17.67 2.63
C ASN A 59 -5.82 16.52 1.71
N LEU A 60 -5.31 15.44 2.30
CA LEU A 60 -4.93 14.20 1.61
C LEU A 60 -5.92 13.07 1.84
N ALA A 61 -6.67 13.13 2.93
CA ALA A 61 -7.58 12.08 3.36
C ALA A 61 -8.68 11.82 2.32
N GLY A 62 -8.82 10.57 1.90
CA GLY A 62 -9.84 10.14 0.93
C GLY A 62 -9.61 10.64 -0.50
N GLN A 63 -8.45 11.23 -0.77
CA GLN A 63 -8.09 11.68 -2.11
C GLN A 63 -7.88 10.48 -3.05
N ASN A 64 -8.10 10.68 -4.34
CA ASN A 64 -7.90 9.63 -5.33
C ASN A 64 -6.45 9.12 -5.30
N LYS A 65 -6.27 7.80 -5.09
CA LYS A 65 -4.94 7.16 -5.03
C LYS A 65 -4.05 7.51 -6.23
N LYS A 66 -4.59 7.45 -7.47
CA LYS A 66 -3.81 7.76 -8.68
C LYS A 66 -3.35 9.22 -8.70
N TYR A 67 -4.18 10.14 -8.23
CA TYR A 67 -3.79 11.55 -8.11
C TYR A 67 -2.69 11.74 -7.06
N LEU A 68 -2.78 11.08 -5.92
CA LEU A 68 -1.72 11.13 -4.90
C LEU A 68 -0.38 10.62 -5.44
N VAL A 69 -0.40 9.49 -6.15
CA VAL A 69 0.79 8.94 -6.83
C VAL A 69 1.35 9.95 -7.83
N TYR A 70 0.50 10.48 -8.72
CA TYR A 70 0.90 11.49 -9.69
C TYR A 70 1.54 12.72 -9.04
N ALA A 71 0.89 13.28 -8.01
CA ALA A 71 1.35 14.48 -7.34
C ALA A 71 2.68 14.27 -6.63
N LEU A 72 2.85 13.15 -5.91
CA LEU A 72 4.10 12.82 -5.21
C LEU A 72 5.24 12.60 -6.19
N LYS A 73 5.02 11.87 -7.30
CA LYS A 73 6.03 11.73 -8.37
C LYS A 73 6.39 13.10 -8.96
N ALA A 74 5.38 13.94 -9.22
CA ALA A 74 5.64 15.26 -9.79
C ALA A 74 6.43 16.19 -8.85
N TYR A 75 6.26 16.08 -7.53
CA TYR A 75 7.10 16.78 -6.56
C TYR A 75 8.51 16.19 -6.48
N ARG A 76 8.63 14.86 -6.38
CA ARG A 76 9.94 14.17 -6.36
C ARG A 76 10.78 14.53 -7.59
N ASP A 77 10.17 14.46 -8.76
CA ASP A 77 10.83 14.66 -10.06
C ASP A 77 10.95 16.15 -10.42
N GLY A 78 10.38 17.05 -9.60
CA GLY A 78 10.46 18.50 -9.78
C GLY A 78 9.65 19.04 -10.97
N THR A 79 8.73 18.25 -11.52
CA THR A 79 7.87 18.66 -12.65
C THR A 79 6.70 19.52 -12.17
N ARG A 80 6.27 19.39 -10.91
CA ARG A 80 5.31 20.31 -10.27
C ARG A 80 6.05 21.53 -9.70
N LYS A 81 5.67 22.73 -10.17
CA LYS A 81 6.35 24.00 -9.89
C LYS A 81 5.37 25.06 -9.35
N GLY A 82 5.92 26.15 -8.83
CA GLY A 82 5.17 27.32 -8.37
C GLY A 82 4.50 27.13 -7.00
N GLY A 83 4.08 28.25 -6.40
CA GLY A 83 3.43 28.26 -5.10
C GLY A 83 4.22 27.49 -4.03
N MET A 84 3.53 26.64 -3.27
CA MET A 84 4.11 25.87 -2.16
C MET A 84 4.86 24.60 -2.61
N ALA A 85 5.11 24.42 -3.92
CA ALA A 85 5.88 23.29 -4.42
C ALA A 85 7.31 23.27 -3.87
N SER A 86 7.92 24.43 -3.61
CA SER A 86 9.25 24.52 -3.00
C SER A 86 9.34 23.86 -1.61
N ILE A 87 8.23 23.85 -0.87
CA ILE A 87 8.12 23.22 0.45
C ILE A 87 7.96 21.70 0.29
N MET A 88 7.13 21.23 -0.64
CA MET A 88 6.85 19.80 -0.77
C MET A 88 7.94 19.01 -1.50
N ARG A 89 8.70 19.64 -2.41
CA ARG A 89 9.76 18.96 -3.18
C ARG A 89 10.82 18.26 -2.32
N PRO A 90 11.44 18.90 -1.30
CA PRO A 90 12.38 18.22 -0.41
C PRO A 90 11.76 17.05 0.38
N ASN A 91 10.46 17.14 0.70
CA ASN A 91 9.75 16.08 1.40
C ASN A 91 9.47 14.86 0.50
N ALA A 92 9.38 15.06 -0.82
CA ALA A 92 9.14 13.98 -1.77
C ALA A 92 10.42 13.42 -2.41
N SER A 93 11.56 14.14 -2.35
CA SER A 93 12.76 13.82 -3.15
C SER A 93 13.41 12.47 -2.82
N GLY A 94 13.20 11.94 -1.62
CA GLY A 94 13.73 10.64 -1.21
C GLY A 94 12.79 9.45 -1.42
N LEU A 95 11.56 9.68 -1.89
CA LEU A 95 10.55 8.63 -1.97
C LEU A 95 10.77 7.71 -3.17
N SER A 96 10.87 6.40 -2.93
CA SER A 96 10.80 5.40 -3.99
C SER A 96 9.38 5.32 -4.58
N ASP A 97 9.23 4.67 -5.73
CA ASP A 97 7.91 4.42 -6.31
C ASP A 97 7.01 3.59 -5.37
N ASP A 98 7.59 2.65 -4.62
CA ASP A 98 6.89 1.84 -3.63
C ASP A 98 6.46 2.67 -2.41
N ASP A 99 7.27 3.64 -1.98
CA ASP A 99 6.89 4.55 -0.88
C ASP A 99 5.73 5.44 -1.30
N ILE A 100 5.76 5.93 -2.54
CA ILE A 100 4.69 6.76 -3.12
C ILE A 100 3.38 5.96 -3.20
N ASP A 101 3.42 4.71 -3.68
CA ASP A 101 2.22 3.88 -3.74
C ASP A 101 1.67 3.54 -2.35
N ALA A 102 2.55 3.27 -1.37
CA ALA A 102 2.18 3.01 0.01
C ALA A 102 1.52 4.24 0.67
N LEU A 103 2.14 5.42 0.56
CA LEU A 103 1.56 6.69 1.03
C LEU A 103 0.21 6.99 0.38
N ALA A 104 0.11 6.80 -0.94
CA ALA A 104 -1.12 7.00 -1.67
C ALA A 104 -2.21 6.01 -1.24
N THR A 105 -1.84 4.74 -0.99
CA THR A 105 -2.74 3.72 -0.44
C THR A 105 -3.30 4.17 0.90
N TYR A 106 -2.42 4.54 1.84
CA TYR A 106 -2.82 4.98 3.17
C TYR A 106 -3.73 6.21 3.15
N PHE A 107 -3.33 7.32 2.51
CA PHE A 107 -4.13 8.55 2.53
C PHE A 107 -5.45 8.41 1.77
N SER A 108 -5.48 7.64 0.67
CA SER A 108 -6.71 7.40 -0.09
C SER A 108 -7.75 6.58 0.68
N SER A 109 -7.34 5.75 1.64
CA SER A 109 -8.26 4.97 2.47
C SER A 109 -8.76 5.72 3.71
N GLN A 110 -8.23 6.90 4.00
CA GLN A 110 -8.71 7.71 5.13
C GLN A 110 -10.08 8.31 4.82
N SER A 111 -10.91 8.44 5.85
CA SER A 111 -12.21 9.09 5.75
C SER A 111 -12.03 10.61 5.68
N GLY A 112 -11.95 11.19 4.48
CA GLY A 112 -11.65 12.62 4.34
C GLY A 112 -12.34 13.38 3.22
N LYS A 113 -13.06 12.71 2.32
CA LYS A 113 -14.02 13.40 1.46
C LYS A 113 -15.25 13.71 2.31
N THR A 114 -15.24 14.81 3.07
CA THR A 114 -16.51 15.51 3.29
C THR A 114 -16.97 15.91 1.90
N ALA A 115 -17.94 15.17 1.37
CA ALA A 115 -18.70 15.58 0.22
C ALA A 115 -19.44 16.86 0.60
N THR A 116 -18.76 18.00 0.50
CA THR A 116 -19.46 19.27 0.41
C THR A 116 -20.08 19.29 -0.99
N PRO A 117 -21.42 19.36 -1.12
CA PRO A 117 -22.11 19.39 -2.40
C PRO A 117 -21.68 20.58 -3.26
#